data_AF-A0A9E0SJH2-F1
#
_entry.id   AF-A0A9E0SJH2-F1
#
_cell.length_a   1.000
_cell.length_b   1.000
_cell.length_c   1.000
_cell.angle_alpha   90.00
_cell.angle_beta   90.00
_cell.angle_gamma   90.00
#
_symmetry.space_group_name_H-M   'P 1'
#
loop_
_entity.id
_entity.type
_entity.pdbx_description
1 polymer ?
#
loop_
_entity_poly.entity_id
_entity_poly.type
_entity_poly.pdbx_seq_one_letter_code
_entity_poly.pdbx_strand_id
1 'polypeptide(L)'
;MLKFFFWLLLLANGALLAYQQGYLDTWFADNHEPGRLAKQLNADKIRLLPANTGKPAVADTGKKALADAADIDTLPAVAADASKNQDATVVPACTEFGNFSDAEAKRFEAQLTPLALGKRLSRRTLTEGGSHMVFIPPQGNKENAEKKIGELRRMGITDFYLVQDNSPMRWSISLGIF
;
A
#
# COMPACT_ATOMS: atom_id res chain seq x y z
N MET A 1 -3.05 10.88 54.31
CA MET A 1 -3.70 11.48 53.12
C MET A 1 -2.95 11.18 51.81
N LEU A 2 -1.62 11.30 51.75
CA LEU A 2 -0.84 11.07 50.52
C LEU A 2 -0.99 9.66 49.91
N LYS A 3 -1.09 8.61 50.74
CA LYS A 3 -1.31 7.23 50.28
C LYS A 3 -2.64 7.05 49.53
N PHE A 4 -3.70 7.75 49.95
CA PHE A 4 -5.00 7.69 49.27
C PHE A 4 -4.93 8.34 47.88
N PHE A 5 -4.32 9.53 47.80
CA PHE A 5 -4.10 10.21 46.51
C PHE A 5 -3.21 9.39 45.57
N PHE A 6 -2.18 8.72 46.09
CA PHE A 6 -1.33 7.82 45.31
C PHE A 6 -2.14 6.68 44.68
N TRP A 7 -2.95 5.96 45.47
CA TRP A 7 -3.78 4.87 44.96
C TRP A 7 -4.85 5.35 43.98
N LEU A 8 -5.45 6.52 44.24
CA LEU A 8 -6.40 7.14 43.32
C LEU A 8 -5.76 7.46 41.96
N LEU A 9 -4.58 8.09 41.97
CA LEU A 9 -3.83 8.40 40.75
C LEU A 9 -3.37 7.14 40.02
N LEU A 10 -2.94 6.11 40.75
CA LEU A 10 -2.55 4.83 40.17
C LEU A 10 -3.74 4.18 39.44
N LEU A 11 -4.92 4.14 40.08
CA LEU A 11 -6.14 3.61 39.48
C LEU A 11 -6.60 4.44 38.27
N ALA A 12 -6.54 5.76 38.35
CA ALA A 12 -6.90 6.65 37.25
C ALA A 12 -5.99 6.44 36.03
N ASN A 13 -4.67 6.32 36.25
CA ASN A 13 -3.73 6.02 35.17
C ASN A 13 -3.92 4.60 34.60
N GLY A 14 -4.20 3.61 35.46
CA GLY A 14 -4.52 2.26 35.03
C GLY A 14 -5.78 2.20 34.17
N ALA A 15 -6.84 2.93 34.55
CA ALA A 15 -8.05 3.06 33.77
C ALA A 15 -7.79 3.77 32.42
N LEU A 16 -6.98 4.83 32.40
CA LEU A 16 -6.60 5.53 31.18
C LEU A 16 -5.78 4.64 30.23
N LEU A 17 -4.86 3.83 30.76
CA LEU A 17 -4.08 2.87 29.99
C LEU A 17 -4.97 1.77 29.39
N ALA A 18 -5.90 1.22 30.16
CA ALA A 18 -6.85 0.23 29.68
C ALA A 18 -7.76 0.78 28.57
N TYR A 19 -8.18 2.05 28.70
CA TYR A 19 -8.90 2.76 27.65
C TYR A 19 -8.07 2.91 26.37
N GLN A 20 -6.82 3.39 26.46
CA GLN A 20 -5.95 3.56 25.29
C GLN A 20 -5.58 2.25 24.57
N GLN A 21 -5.52 1.12 25.30
CA GLN A 21 -5.26 -0.19 24.71
C GLN A 21 -6.52 -0.87 24.16
N GLY A 22 -7.68 -0.22 24.22
CA GLY A 22 -8.93 -0.73 23.66
C GLY A 22 -9.60 -1.82 24.51
N TYR A 23 -9.19 -2.02 25.77
CA TYR A 23 -9.85 -2.99 26.66
C TYR A 23 -11.29 -2.58 27.01
N LEU A 24 -11.65 -1.31 26.83
CA LEU A 24 -12.99 -0.76 27.07
C LEU A 24 -13.83 -0.60 25.78
N ASP A 25 -13.31 -0.99 24.60
CA ASP A 25 -13.98 -0.82 23.29
C ASP A 25 -15.32 -1.58 23.19
N THR A 26 -15.53 -2.59 24.04
CA THR A 26 -16.80 -3.32 24.11
C THR A 26 -17.94 -2.54 24.77
N TRP A 27 -17.62 -1.49 25.54
CA TRP A 27 -18.59 -0.66 26.26
C TRP A 27 -18.78 0.72 25.65
N PHE A 28 -17.78 1.24 24.93
CA PHE A 28 -17.85 2.52 24.25
C PHE A 28 -17.50 2.31 22.78
N ALA A 29 -18.44 2.61 21.89
CA ALA A 29 -18.19 2.55 20.45
C ALA A 29 -17.17 3.63 20.08
N ASP A 30 -15.91 3.24 19.92
CA ASP A 30 -14.83 4.19 19.66
C ASP A 30 -14.38 4.18 18.20
N ASN A 31 -13.95 5.36 17.73
CA ASN A 31 -13.39 5.58 16.37
C ASN A 31 -11.91 5.20 16.29
N HIS A 32 -11.39 4.55 17.32
CA HIS A 32 -10.05 4.01 17.36
C HIS A 32 -10.12 2.59 16.82
N GLU A 33 -9.40 2.34 15.73
CA GLU A 33 -9.41 1.05 15.03
C GLU A 33 -8.05 0.34 15.19
N PRO A 34 -7.61 0.03 16.43
CA PRO A 34 -6.32 -0.62 16.68
C PRO A 34 -6.25 -2.00 16.03
N GLY A 35 -7.39 -2.68 15.91
CA GLY A 35 -7.52 -3.93 15.17
C GLY A 35 -7.19 -3.79 13.67
N ARG A 36 -7.45 -2.64 13.05
CA ARG A 36 -7.06 -2.39 11.65
C ARG A 36 -5.55 -2.24 11.53
N LEU A 37 -4.91 -1.55 12.48
CA LEU A 37 -3.45 -1.40 12.52
C LEU A 37 -2.76 -2.76 12.68
N ALA A 38 -3.28 -3.63 13.55
CA ALA A 38 -2.76 -4.99 13.74
C ALA A 38 -2.94 -5.90 12.51
N LYS A 39 -3.89 -5.58 11.62
CA LYS A 39 -4.19 -6.33 10.39
C LYS A 39 -3.60 -5.70 9.13
N GLN A 40 -2.68 -4.74 9.25
CA GLN A 40 -2.05 -4.15 8.08
C GLN A 40 -1.18 -5.19 7.34
N LEU A 41 -1.49 -5.45 6.08
CA LEU A 41 -0.72 -6.34 5.23
C LEU A 41 0.46 -5.57 4.62
N ASN A 42 1.69 -6.04 4.86
CA ASN A 42 2.93 -5.47 4.30
C ASN A 42 3.18 -3.99 4.63
N ALA A 43 2.87 -3.53 5.85
CA ALA A 43 3.08 -2.14 6.27
C ALA A 43 4.53 -1.66 6.07
N ASP A 44 5.49 -2.57 6.28
CA ASP A 44 6.93 -2.44 6.11
C ASP A 44 7.39 -2.16 4.66
N LYS A 45 6.53 -2.42 3.66
CA LYS A 45 6.85 -2.14 2.24
C LYS A 45 6.52 -0.72 1.80
N ILE A 46 5.78 0.06 2.60
CA ILE A 46 5.44 1.45 2.28
C ILE A 46 6.57 2.34 2.80
N ARG A 47 7.38 2.90 1.88
CA ARG A 47 8.45 3.85 2.22
C ARG A 47 8.13 5.20 1.61
N LEU A 48 8.06 6.22 2.45
CA LEU A 48 7.91 7.61 2.02
C LEU A 48 9.23 8.05 1.39
N LEU A 49 9.22 8.35 0.09
CA LEU A 49 10.34 9.00 -0.56
C LEU A 49 10.34 10.49 -0.16
N PRO A 50 11.48 11.06 0.26
CA PRO A 50 11.55 12.48 0.58
C PRO A 50 11.21 13.29 -0.67
N ALA A 51 10.30 14.26 -0.52
CA ALA A 51 10.04 15.24 -1.57
C ALA A 51 11.34 16.03 -1.84
N ASN A 52 11.83 15.98 -3.09
CA ASN A 52 12.97 16.72 -3.64
C ASN A 52 14.36 16.07 -3.60
N THR A 53 14.56 14.98 -4.34
CA THR A 53 15.85 14.69 -5.00
C THR A 53 15.79 14.75 -6.54
N GLY A 54 14.69 15.28 -7.09
CA GLY A 54 14.58 15.65 -8.51
C GLY A 54 14.57 17.17 -8.66
N LYS A 55 15.76 17.81 -8.62
CA LYS A 55 15.89 19.19 -9.09
C LYS A 55 15.62 19.18 -10.60
N PRO A 56 14.62 19.91 -11.14
CA PRO A 56 14.45 20.01 -12.58
C PRO A 56 15.66 20.75 -13.14
N ALA A 57 16.40 20.11 -14.04
CA ALA A 57 17.47 20.74 -14.79
C ALA A 57 16.86 21.73 -15.79
N VAL A 58 16.76 23.00 -15.39
CA VAL A 58 16.57 24.10 -16.35
C VAL A 58 17.96 24.44 -16.87
N ALA A 59 18.18 24.12 -18.14
CA ALA A 59 19.34 24.58 -18.91
C ALA A 59 19.27 26.11 -19.02
N ASP A 60 20.36 26.79 -18.65
CA ASP A 60 20.63 28.12 -19.17
C ASP A 60 22.10 28.22 -19.58
N THR A 61 22.28 28.55 -20.84
CA THR A 61 23.55 28.67 -21.53
C THR A 61 23.85 30.14 -21.74
N GLY A 62 24.98 30.62 -21.19
CA GLY A 62 25.86 31.51 -21.94
C GLY A 62 26.29 32.82 -21.30
N LYS A 63 27.62 32.88 -21.10
CA LYS A 63 28.54 34.05 -21.16
C LYS A 63 28.50 35.08 -20.02
N LYS A 64 29.60 35.71 -19.60
CA LYS A 64 31.07 35.49 -19.56
C LYS A 64 31.64 36.80 -18.94
N ALA A 65 32.69 36.65 -18.13
CA ALA A 65 33.68 37.69 -17.72
C ALA A 65 33.22 38.68 -16.61
N LEU A 66 34.05 39.08 -15.63
CA LEU A 66 35.48 38.91 -15.37
C LEU A 66 35.79 39.34 -13.90
N ALA A 67 36.89 38.80 -13.34
CA ALA A 67 37.77 39.36 -12.30
C ALA A 67 37.21 39.54 -10.87
N ASP A 68 37.92 39.26 -9.77
CA ASP A 68 39.38 39.23 -9.54
C ASP A 68 39.79 38.33 -8.35
N ALA A 69 41.07 37.96 -8.39
CA ALA A 69 42.08 37.59 -7.36
C ALA A 69 41.68 37.50 -5.87
N ALA A 70 42.26 36.69 -4.97
CA ALA A 70 43.42 35.80 -4.86
C ALA A 70 43.09 34.82 -3.68
N ASP A 71 43.61 33.60 -3.57
CA ASP A 71 44.96 33.33 -3.04
C ASP A 71 45.36 31.86 -3.31
N ILE A 72 46.66 31.67 -3.53
CA ILE A 72 47.36 30.43 -3.87
C ILE A 72 47.89 29.85 -2.54
N ASP A 73 47.77 28.56 -2.21
CA ASP A 73 48.78 27.51 -2.37
C ASP A 73 48.24 26.32 -1.53
N THR A 74 48.15 25.05 -1.92
CA THR A 74 49.26 24.15 -2.23
C THR A 74 48.62 22.80 -2.66
N LEU A 75 49.02 22.24 -3.81
CA LEU A 75 48.82 20.83 -4.16
C LEU A 75 49.99 19.99 -3.61
N PRO A 76 49.82 18.66 -3.51
CA PRO A 76 50.55 17.88 -4.49
C PRO A 76 49.65 16.89 -5.23
N ALA A 77 49.69 17.01 -6.55
CA ALA A 77 49.32 15.95 -7.47
C ALA A 77 50.40 14.87 -7.40
N VAL A 78 50.00 13.62 -7.18
CA VAL A 78 50.77 12.46 -7.64
C VAL A 78 49.85 11.58 -8.46
N ALA A 79 50.14 11.61 -9.75
CA ALA A 79 49.99 10.59 -10.78
C ALA A 79 48.70 9.76 -10.82
N ALA A 80 47.99 9.96 -11.93
CA ALA A 80 47.16 8.96 -12.55
C ALA A 80 47.90 7.61 -12.68
N ASP A 81 47.24 6.53 -12.26
CA ASP A 81 47.30 5.29 -13.01
C ASP A 81 45.89 4.93 -13.46
N ALA A 82 45.79 4.68 -14.75
CA ALA A 82 44.57 4.35 -15.42
C ALA A 82 44.29 2.85 -15.26
N SER A 83 43.00 2.53 -15.18
CA SER A 83 42.43 1.25 -15.58
C SER A 83 42.58 0.08 -14.62
N LYS A 84 41.49 -0.19 -13.89
CA LYS A 84 40.80 -1.47 -14.06
C LYS A 84 39.35 -1.37 -13.59
N ASN A 85 38.46 -1.38 -14.58
CA ASN A 85 37.10 -1.93 -14.56
C ASN A 85 36.34 -1.72 -13.24
N GLN A 86 35.83 -0.51 -13.05
CA GLN A 86 34.49 -0.41 -12.48
C GLN A 86 33.53 -0.86 -13.57
N ASP A 87 33.29 -2.17 -13.61
CA ASP A 87 32.08 -2.71 -14.18
C ASP A 87 30.95 -2.20 -13.27
N ALA A 88 30.54 -0.95 -13.52
CA ALA A 88 29.29 -0.44 -13.01
C ALA A 88 28.25 -1.32 -13.70
N THR A 89 27.88 -2.41 -13.03
CA THR A 89 26.75 -3.25 -13.42
C THR A 89 25.57 -2.31 -13.55
N VAL A 90 25.31 -1.86 -14.78
CA VAL A 90 24.13 -1.10 -15.12
C VAL A 90 23.00 -2.07 -14.83
N VAL A 91 22.39 -1.95 -13.66
CA VAL A 91 21.18 -2.68 -13.34
C VAL A 91 20.19 -2.23 -14.40
N PRO A 92 19.80 -3.09 -15.35
CA PRO A 92 18.86 -2.66 -16.37
C PRO A 92 17.58 -2.27 -15.64
N ALA A 93 17.14 -1.03 -15.85
CA ALA A 93 15.84 -0.60 -15.40
C ALA A 93 14.80 -1.44 -16.15
N CYS A 94 14.38 -2.55 -15.57
CA CYS A 94 13.29 -3.36 -16.10
C CYS A 94 12.01 -2.55 -15.97
N THR A 95 11.31 -2.35 -17.09
CA THR A 95 9.97 -1.77 -17.07
C THR A 95 8.96 -2.90 -17.00
N GLU A 96 8.15 -2.93 -15.94
CA GLU A 96 7.07 -3.90 -15.78
C GLU A 96 5.75 -3.27 -16.24
N PHE A 97 4.99 -4.02 -17.04
CA PHE A 97 3.62 -3.71 -17.43
C PHE A 97 2.75 -4.88 -16.96
N GLY A 98 1.60 -4.60 -16.34
CA GLY A 98 0.82 -5.64 -15.68
C GLY A 98 -0.66 -5.27 -15.52
N ASN A 99 -1.33 -6.03 -14.65
CA ASN A 99 -2.79 -6.00 -14.45
C ASN A 99 -3.60 -6.30 -15.73
N PHE A 100 -3.07 -7.22 -16.55
CA PHE A 100 -3.75 -7.71 -17.74
C PHE A 100 -4.60 -8.94 -17.41
N SER A 101 -5.81 -9.02 -17.98
CA SER A 101 -6.45 -10.32 -18.18
C SER A 101 -5.61 -11.19 -19.12
N ASP A 102 -5.83 -12.51 -19.10
CA ASP A 102 -5.13 -13.43 -20.01
C ASP A 102 -5.29 -13.07 -21.50
N ALA A 103 -6.44 -12.49 -21.87
CA ALA A 103 -6.71 -12.05 -23.22
C ALA A 103 -5.93 -10.77 -23.57
N GLU A 104 -5.87 -9.81 -22.66
CA GLU A 104 -5.12 -8.57 -22.86
C GLU A 104 -3.61 -8.81 -22.89
N ALA A 105 -3.10 -9.70 -22.02
CA ALA A 105 -1.68 -10.06 -22.00
C ALA A 105 -1.22 -10.61 -23.35
N LYS A 106 -2.01 -11.51 -23.97
CA LYS A 106 -1.73 -12.05 -25.31
C LYS A 106 -1.73 -10.96 -26.38
N ARG A 107 -2.67 -10.02 -26.32
CA ARG A 107 -2.74 -8.90 -27.28
C ARG A 107 -1.55 -7.96 -27.13
N PHE A 108 -1.14 -7.68 -25.91
CA PHE A 108 0.02 -6.84 -25.60
C PHE A 108 1.33 -7.51 -26.09
N GLU A 109 1.52 -8.80 -25.81
CA GLU A 109 2.67 -9.57 -26.31
C GLU A 109 2.75 -9.56 -27.84
N ALA A 110 1.60 -9.69 -28.54
CA ALA A 110 1.56 -9.61 -29.99
C ALA A 110 2.05 -8.24 -30.51
N GLN A 111 1.66 -7.14 -29.85
CA GLN A 111 2.11 -5.77 -30.19
C GLN A 111 3.60 -5.53 -29.92
N LEU A 112 4.23 -6.31 -29.03
CA LEU A 112 5.67 -6.22 -28.75
C LEU A 112 6.54 -6.98 -29.76
N THR A 113 5.95 -7.85 -30.58
CA THR A 113 6.67 -8.65 -31.59
C THR A 113 7.57 -7.82 -32.51
N PRO A 114 7.15 -6.66 -33.05
CA PRO A 114 7.98 -5.84 -33.93
C PRO A 114 9.24 -5.28 -33.25
N LEU A 115 9.25 -5.19 -31.92
CA LEU A 115 10.40 -4.66 -31.16
C LEU A 115 11.51 -5.70 -30.98
N ALA A 116 11.29 -6.97 -31.37
CA ALA A 116 12.28 -8.05 -31.34
C ALA A 116 13.05 -8.15 -30.00
N LEU A 117 12.34 -8.01 -28.87
CA LEU A 117 12.94 -7.93 -27.54
C LEU A 117 13.66 -9.21 -27.08
N GLY A 118 13.39 -10.36 -27.72
CA GLY A 118 14.07 -11.62 -27.46
C GLY A 118 14.08 -11.99 -25.97
N LYS A 119 15.26 -12.29 -25.42
CA LYS A 119 15.45 -12.66 -24.01
C LYS A 119 15.17 -11.52 -23.00
N ARG A 120 14.92 -10.29 -23.48
CA ARG A 120 14.61 -9.13 -22.64
C ARG A 120 13.11 -9.05 -22.28
N LEU A 121 12.26 -9.84 -22.95
CA LEU A 121 10.85 -9.98 -22.61
C LEU A 121 10.66 -11.19 -21.69
N SER A 122 10.04 -10.97 -20.53
CA SER A 122 9.67 -12.02 -19.58
C SER A 122 8.21 -11.87 -19.21
N ARG A 123 7.44 -12.96 -19.33
CA ARG A 123 6.05 -13.03 -18.84
C ARG A 123 6.04 -13.60 -17.43
N ARG A 124 5.33 -12.93 -16.51
CA ARG A 124 5.04 -13.45 -15.18
C ARG A 124 3.53 -13.49 -14.99
N THR A 125 2.99 -14.69 -14.78
CA THR A 125 1.60 -14.83 -14.37
C THR A 125 1.54 -14.71 -12.86
N LEU A 126 0.92 -13.65 -12.37
CA LEU A 126 0.60 -13.49 -10.96
C LEU A 126 -0.86 -13.91 -10.79
N THR A 127 -1.10 -14.91 -9.95
CA THR A 127 -2.45 -15.14 -9.43
C THR A 127 -2.65 -14.07 -8.37
N GLU A 128 -3.33 -12.98 -8.71
CA GLU A 128 -3.73 -12.00 -7.71
C GLU A 128 -4.55 -12.71 -6.64
N GLY A 129 -4.19 -12.46 -5.37
CA GLY A 129 -4.91 -13.00 -4.23
C GLY A 129 -6.37 -12.64 -4.37
N GLY A 130 -7.22 -13.67 -4.39
CA GLY A 130 -8.60 -13.58 -4.85
C GLY A 130 -9.35 -12.40 -4.28
N SER A 131 -10.20 -11.81 -5.12
CA SER A 131 -11.03 -10.67 -4.76
C SER A 131 -11.74 -10.93 -3.42
N HIS A 132 -11.68 -9.95 -2.54
CA HIS A 132 -12.25 -10.02 -1.21
C HIS A 132 -13.74 -9.71 -1.28
N MET A 133 -14.57 -10.70 -0.95
CA MET A 133 -16.00 -10.49 -0.82
C MET A 133 -16.31 -9.88 0.56
N VAL A 134 -17.01 -8.75 0.57
CA VAL A 134 -17.63 -8.22 1.79
C VAL A 134 -19.03 -8.81 1.86
N PHE A 135 -19.34 -9.56 2.91
CA PHE A 135 -20.63 -10.24 3.01
C PHE A 135 -21.18 -10.25 4.44
N ILE A 136 -22.50 -10.35 4.53
CA ILE A 136 -23.22 -10.69 5.75
C ILE A 136 -23.41 -12.22 5.76
N PRO A 137 -23.04 -12.93 6.84
CA PRO A 137 -23.10 -14.39 6.91
C PRO A 137 -24.47 -14.99 6.59
N PRO A 138 -24.55 -16.30 6.27
CA PRO A 138 -25.82 -17.00 6.03
C PRO A 138 -26.84 -16.77 7.15
N GLN A 139 -28.06 -16.35 6.76
CA GLN A 139 -29.16 -16.10 7.70
C GLN A 139 -29.94 -17.36 8.09
N GLY A 140 -29.45 -18.54 7.68
CA GLY A 140 -30.03 -19.86 7.94
C GLY A 140 -31.15 -20.26 6.97
N ASN A 141 -32.07 -19.34 6.65
CA ASN A 141 -33.14 -19.57 5.68
C ASN A 141 -33.45 -18.32 4.84
N LYS A 142 -34.26 -18.50 3.80
CA LYS A 142 -34.66 -17.43 2.87
C LYS A 142 -35.38 -16.28 3.58
N GLU A 143 -36.32 -16.59 4.46
CA GLU A 143 -37.16 -15.59 5.12
C GLU A 143 -36.34 -14.64 6.02
N ASN A 144 -35.35 -15.19 6.74
CA ASN A 144 -34.42 -14.41 7.54
C ASN A 144 -33.52 -13.53 6.66
N ALA A 145 -33.07 -14.04 5.51
CA ALA A 145 -32.29 -13.25 4.56
C ALA A 145 -33.11 -12.08 3.97
N GLU A 146 -34.38 -12.31 3.65
CA GLU A 146 -35.30 -11.27 3.19
C GLU A 146 -35.57 -10.20 4.25
N LYS A 147 -35.74 -10.60 5.52
CA LYS A 147 -35.84 -9.67 6.65
C LYS A 147 -34.58 -8.80 6.75
N LYS A 148 -33.40 -9.41 6.64
CA LYS A 148 -32.13 -8.68 6.69
C LYS A 148 -31.95 -7.73 5.51
N ILE A 149 -32.37 -8.14 4.32
CA ILE A 149 -32.43 -7.27 3.13
C ILE A 149 -33.34 -6.06 3.39
N GLY A 150 -34.50 -6.26 4.04
CA GLY A 150 -35.39 -5.16 4.41
C GLY A 150 -34.77 -4.18 5.40
N GLU A 151 -33.95 -4.65 6.34
CA GLU A 151 -33.14 -3.79 7.22
C GLU A 151 -32.12 -2.97 6.42
N LEU A 152 -31.36 -3.61 5.52
CA LEU A 152 -30.36 -2.94 4.70
C LEU A 152 -30.96 -1.81 3.86
N ARG A 153 -32.09 -2.08 3.20
CA ARG A 153 -32.81 -1.06 2.42
C ARG A 153 -33.27 0.11 3.27
N ARG A 154 -33.75 -0.12 4.50
CA ARG A 154 -34.15 0.94 5.43
C ARG A 154 -32.96 1.80 5.88
N MET A 155 -31.76 1.23 5.89
CA MET A 155 -30.51 1.96 6.14
C MET A 155 -29.94 2.63 4.88
N GLY A 156 -30.64 2.57 3.74
CA GLY A 156 -30.21 3.17 2.48
C GLY A 156 -29.20 2.34 1.68
N ILE A 157 -28.89 1.12 2.12
CA ILE A 157 -28.01 0.20 1.38
C ILE A 157 -28.86 -0.54 0.35
N THR A 158 -28.64 -0.28 -0.93
CA THR A 158 -29.42 -0.87 -2.05
C THR A 158 -28.59 -1.77 -2.97
N ASP A 159 -27.27 -1.65 -2.92
CA ASP A 159 -26.36 -2.45 -3.73
C ASP A 159 -25.90 -3.68 -2.93
N PHE A 160 -26.58 -4.80 -3.16
CA PHE A 160 -26.27 -6.08 -2.54
C PHE A 160 -26.85 -7.23 -3.37
N TYR A 161 -26.27 -8.42 -3.19
CA TYR A 161 -26.71 -9.64 -3.86
C TYR A 161 -27.00 -10.76 -2.85
N LEU A 162 -28.19 -11.35 -2.95
CA LEU A 162 -28.55 -12.53 -2.16
C LEU A 162 -27.93 -13.78 -2.80
N VAL A 163 -27.04 -14.45 -2.08
CA VAL A 163 -26.42 -15.69 -2.52
C VAL A 163 -27.43 -16.84 -2.38
N GLN A 164 -27.85 -17.41 -3.52
CA GLN A 164 -28.87 -18.46 -3.60
C GLN A 164 -28.33 -19.80 -4.14
N ASP A 165 -27.04 -19.85 -4.48
CA ASP A 165 -26.40 -21.08 -4.93
C ASP A 165 -26.40 -22.15 -3.83
N ASN A 166 -26.23 -23.41 -4.22
CA ASN A 166 -26.17 -24.51 -3.27
C ASN A 166 -24.76 -24.62 -2.64
N SER A 167 -24.30 -23.52 -2.05
CA SER A 167 -23.00 -23.41 -1.38
C SER A 167 -23.19 -23.30 0.15
N PRO A 168 -22.12 -23.47 0.94
CA PRO A 168 -22.16 -23.13 2.38
C PRO A 168 -22.53 -21.66 2.66
N MET A 169 -22.45 -20.78 1.65
CA MET A 169 -22.82 -19.37 1.73
C MET A 169 -24.27 -19.09 1.31
N ARG A 170 -25.08 -20.12 1.07
CA ARG A 170 -26.50 -19.94 0.74
C ARG A 170 -27.21 -19.10 1.82
N TRP A 171 -27.98 -18.11 1.39
CA TRP A 171 -28.64 -17.11 2.24
C TRP A 171 -27.70 -16.09 2.89
N SER A 172 -26.46 -15.96 2.42
CA SER A 172 -25.61 -14.80 2.71
C SER A 172 -25.96 -13.63 1.80
N ILE A 173 -25.60 -12.43 2.22
CA ILE A 173 -25.81 -11.20 1.43
C ILE A 173 -24.43 -10.64 1.09
N SER A 174 -24.07 -10.67 -0.19
CA SER A 174 -22.85 -10.02 -0.70
C SER A 174 -23.09 -8.53 -0.84
N LEU A 175 -22.16 -7.73 -0.32
CA LEU A 175 -22.12 -6.27 -0.39
C LEU A 175 -21.10 -5.78 -1.42
N GLY A 176 -20.53 -6.69 -2.21
CA GLY A 176 -19.53 -6.38 -3.21
C GLY A 176 -18.30 -7.28 -3.12
N ILE A 177 -17.53 -7.27 -4.20
CA ILE A 177 -16.27 -7.98 -4.37
C ILE A 177 -15.23 -6.91 -4.73
N PHE A 178 -14.10 -6.88 -4.01
CA PHE A 178 -13.07 -5.85 -4.12
C PHE A 178 -11.67 -6.43 -4.29
#